data_AF-A0A0S4WQR5-F1
#
_entry.id   AF-A0A0S4WQR5-F1
#
_cell.length_a   1.000
_cell.length_b   1.000
_cell.length_c   1.000
_cell.angle_alpha   90.00
_cell.angle_beta   90.00
_cell.angle_gamma   90.00
#
_symmetry.space_group_name_H-M   'P 1'
#
loop_
_entity.id
_entity.type
_entity.pdbx_description
1 polymer ?
#
loop_
_entity_poly.entity_id
_entity_poly.type
_entity_poly.pdbx_seq_one_letter_code
_entity_poly.pdbx_strand_id
1 'polypeptide(L)'
;MILIIFYIEELRRFIIGAIRGTDEIFQQDDRLKLQDEDGKEKEPSESKIMRMATKVLVDEGVISKSEKKELVTLINYRNAIGHEPHQLTVDVGSYSELAKTGKNSRRYDHTILERAQKIRDKIHKEVGKKFIIHLDFDCLMFEAAEKTYLLEIKRLKKKISKQIKQHKERVDTTNQIIQSIPKDVFDAAQPYHPRHYKRNGTLTESGVNCVNQLFAAGATPLAVAHLMKISLNSSKKWHLKFRLGQPY
;
A
#
# COMPACT_ATOMS: atom_id res chain seq x y z
N MET A 1 3.21 5.07 -1.94
CA MET A 1 4.65 5.12 -2.24
C MET A 1 4.95 5.51 -3.68
N ILE A 2 4.42 4.83 -4.70
CA ILE A 2 4.69 5.14 -6.13
C ILE A 2 4.35 6.60 -6.49
N LEU A 3 3.18 7.10 -6.06
CA LEU A 3 2.81 8.51 -6.30
C LEU A 3 3.83 9.52 -5.76
N ILE A 4 4.53 9.21 -4.66
CA ILE A 4 5.56 10.10 -4.10
C ILE A 4 6.78 10.13 -5.00
N ILE A 5 7.21 8.98 -5.53
CA ILE A 5 8.29 8.91 -6.51
C ILE A 5 7.95 9.81 -7.70
N PHE A 6 6.71 9.68 -8.17
CA PHE A 6 6.20 10.42 -9.32
C PHE A 6 6.15 11.93 -9.07
N TYR A 7 5.50 12.39 -7.99
CA TYR A 7 5.41 13.81 -7.64
C TYR A 7 6.78 14.48 -7.45
N ILE A 8 7.70 13.81 -6.75
CA ILE A 8 9.01 14.40 -6.45
C ILE A 8 9.90 14.44 -7.68
N GLU A 9 9.78 13.45 -8.57
CA GLU A 9 10.51 13.46 -9.84
C GLU A 9 10.02 14.58 -10.77
N GLU A 10 8.70 14.73 -10.92
CA GLU A 10 8.12 15.80 -11.73
C GLU A 10 8.46 17.18 -11.17
N LEU A 11 8.27 17.40 -9.87
CA LEU A 11 8.61 18.65 -9.21
C LEU A 11 10.08 19.02 -9.41
N ARG A 12 10.97 18.03 -9.36
CA ARG A 12 12.40 18.25 -9.60
C ARG A 12 12.68 18.69 -11.03
N ARG A 13 12.08 18.03 -12.02
CA ARG A 13 12.22 18.41 -13.44
C ARG A 13 11.66 19.81 -13.69
N PHE A 14 10.48 20.09 -13.14
CA PHE A 14 9.84 21.41 -13.23
C PHE A 14 10.73 22.53 -12.69
N ILE A 15 11.30 22.38 -11.49
CA ILE A 15 12.16 23.39 -10.89
C ILE A 15 13.42 23.62 -11.75
N ILE A 16 14.08 22.55 -12.18
CA ILE A 16 15.31 22.65 -12.98
C ILE A 16 15.01 23.32 -14.33
N GLY A 17 13.92 22.90 -14.99
CA GLY A 17 13.48 23.48 -16.26
C GLY A 17 13.10 24.96 -16.15
N ALA A 18 12.43 25.37 -15.07
CA ALA A 18 12.05 26.75 -14.87
C ALA A 18 13.26 27.67 -14.64
N ILE A 19 14.25 27.22 -13.86
CA ILE A 19 15.49 28.00 -13.65
C ILE A 19 16.27 28.13 -14.96
N ARG A 20 16.50 27.02 -15.67
CA ARG A 20 17.22 27.05 -16.96
C ARG A 20 16.52 27.88 -18.01
N GLY A 21 15.21 27.73 -18.18
CA GLY A 21 14.44 28.52 -19.13
C GLY A 21 14.47 30.01 -18.81
N THR A 22 14.51 30.37 -17.51
CA THR A 22 14.70 31.76 -17.09
C THR A 22 16.10 32.26 -17.45
N ASP A 23 17.14 31.48 -17.15
CA ASP A 23 18.53 31.85 -17.41
C ASP A 23 18.80 32.01 -18.92
N GLU A 24 18.27 31.10 -19.74
CA GLU A 24 18.39 31.14 -21.20
C GLU A 24 17.74 32.38 -21.81
N ILE A 25 16.53 32.73 -21.36
CA ILE A 25 15.79 33.87 -21.93
C ILE A 25 16.38 35.21 -21.49
N PHE A 26 16.83 35.29 -20.24
CA PHE A 26 17.48 36.51 -19.73
C PHE A 26 18.98 36.58 -20.04
N GLN A 27 19.52 35.63 -20.82
CA GLN A 27 20.95 35.54 -21.18
C GLN A 27 21.87 35.62 -19.94
N GLN A 28 21.45 35.01 -18.83
CA GLN A 28 22.25 34.89 -17.62
C GLN A 28 23.15 33.66 -17.71
N ASP A 29 24.30 33.71 -17.02
CA ASP A 29 25.11 32.50 -16.82
C ASP A 29 24.26 31.44 -16.12
N ASP A 30 24.23 30.22 -16.67
CA ASP A 30 23.43 29.12 -16.14
C ASP A 30 23.77 28.86 -14.68
N ARG A 31 22.85 29.25 -13.78
CA ARG A 31 23.04 29.22 -12.33
C ARG A 31 23.08 27.80 -11.78
N LEU A 32 22.81 26.80 -12.62
CA LEU A 32 22.87 25.39 -12.30
C LEU A 32 24.13 24.69 -12.87
N LYS A 33 25.02 25.40 -13.57
CA LYS A 33 26.33 24.86 -13.99
C LYS A 33 27.38 24.98 -12.89
N LEU A 34 28.33 24.04 -12.88
CA LEU A 34 29.57 24.14 -12.11
C LEU A 34 30.73 24.44 -13.06
N GLN A 35 31.56 25.39 -12.69
CA GLN A 35 32.89 25.58 -13.27
C GLN A 35 33.90 24.83 -12.37
N ASP A 36 34.74 23.97 -12.95
CA ASP A 36 35.91 23.43 -12.25
C ASP A 36 36.96 24.54 -12.03
N GLU A 37 37.96 24.31 -11.16
CA GLU A 37 39.05 25.28 -10.86
C GLU A 37 39.86 25.71 -12.12
N ASP A 38 39.78 24.93 -13.20
CA ASP A 38 40.38 25.20 -14.51
C ASP A 38 39.42 25.86 -15.53
N GLY A 39 38.22 26.29 -15.11
CA GLY A 39 37.23 26.93 -15.98
C GLY A 39 36.53 26.00 -16.98
N LYS A 40 36.69 24.68 -16.85
CA LYS A 40 35.97 23.69 -17.69
C LYS A 40 34.58 23.40 -17.13
N GLU A 41 33.58 23.40 -18.02
CA GLU A 41 32.21 23.02 -17.68
C GLU A 41 32.17 21.54 -17.29
N LYS A 42 31.68 21.25 -16.07
CA LYS A 42 31.41 19.89 -15.62
C LYS A 42 29.94 19.73 -15.34
N GLU A 43 29.31 18.74 -15.96
CA GLU A 43 27.92 18.40 -15.64
C GLU A 43 27.83 17.98 -14.16
N PRO A 44 27.11 18.73 -13.31
CA PRO A 44 27.00 18.39 -11.91
C PRO A 44 26.18 17.10 -11.77
N SER A 45 26.52 16.27 -10.77
CA SER A 45 25.65 15.15 -10.42
C SER A 45 24.23 15.65 -10.14
N GLU A 46 23.23 14.88 -10.52
CA GLU A 46 21.81 15.11 -10.28
C GLU A 46 21.47 15.68 -8.88
N SER A 47 22.08 15.12 -7.83
CA SER A 47 21.89 15.57 -6.44
C SER A 47 22.43 16.98 -6.17
N LYS A 48 23.53 17.37 -6.83
CA LYS A 48 24.15 18.69 -6.74
C LYS A 48 23.32 19.74 -7.47
N ILE A 49 22.82 19.42 -8.67
CA ILE A 49 21.89 20.30 -9.42
C ILE A 49 20.69 20.66 -8.55
N MET A 50 20.08 19.66 -7.91
CA MET A 50 18.91 19.91 -7.06
C MET A 50 19.24 20.77 -5.83
N ARG A 51 20.44 20.62 -5.26
CA ARG A 51 20.90 21.49 -4.15
C ARG A 51 21.07 22.94 -4.60
N MET A 52 21.64 23.16 -5.78
CA MET A 52 21.81 24.49 -6.38
C MET A 52 20.45 25.10 -6.69
N ALA A 53 19.56 24.36 -7.35
CA ALA A 53 18.20 24.79 -7.64
C ALA A 53 17.43 25.18 -6.37
N THR A 54 17.54 24.38 -5.30
CA THR A 54 16.89 24.70 -4.01
C THR A 54 17.49 25.96 -3.36
N LYS A 55 18.77 26.27 -3.62
CA LYS A 55 19.40 27.51 -3.16
C LYS A 55 18.81 28.71 -3.91
N VAL A 56 18.75 28.64 -5.24
CA VAL A 56 18.14 29.67 -6.11
C VAL A 56 16.69 29.95 -5.68
N LEU A 57 15.88 28.92 -5.44
CA LEU A 57 14.49 29.10 -4.98
C LEU A 57 14.37 29.82 -3.62
N VAL A 58 15.34 29.65 -2.73
CA VAL A 58 15.38 30.37 -1.44
C VAL A 58 15.83 31.80 -1.63
N ASP A 59 16.89 32.01 -2.42
CA ASP A 59 17.49 33.33 -2.66
C ASP A 59 16.47 34.26 -3.37
N GLU A 60 15.68 33.71 -4.28
CA GLU A 60 14.58 34.43 -4.93
C GLU A 60 13.29 34.50 -4.09
N GLY A 61 13.26 33.88 -2.91
CA GLY A 61 12.11 33.90 -2.01
C GLY A 61 10.87 33.19 -2.58
N VAL A 62 11.05 32.12 -3.37
CA VAL A 62 9.96 31.21 -3.76
C VAL A 62 9.58 30.32 -2.59
N ILE A 63 10.59 29.83 -1.86
CA ILE A 63 10.42 28.94 -0.72
C ILE A 63 11.18 29.47 0.50
N SER A 64 10.62 29.22 1.68
CA SER A 64 11.25 29.53 2.97
C SER A 64 12.33 28.50 3.34
N LYS A 65 13.17 28.83 4.33
CA LYS A 65 14.17 27.89 4.88
C LYS A 65 13.54 26.63 5.47
N SER A 66 12.35 26.72 6.06
CA SER A 66 11.59 25.55 6.54
C SER A 66 11.12 24.67 5.40
N GLU A 67 10.63 25.27 4.32
CA GLU A 67 10.14 24.53 3.14
C GLU A 67 11.28 23.88 2.37
N LYS A 68 12.46 24.51 2.34
CA LYS A 68 13.68 23.85 1.86
C LYS A 68 13.97 22.55 2.62
N LYS A 69 13.91 22.56 3.96
CA LYS A 69 14.15 21.34 4.77
C LYS A 69 13.12 20.27 4.45
N GLU A 70 11.87 20.67 4.29
CA GLU A 70 10.77 19.78 3.92
C GLU A 70 10.98 19.17 2.52
N LEU A 71 11.31 19.97 1.50
CA LEU A 71 11.63 19.50 0.15
C LEU A 71 12.80 18.50 0.15
N VAL A 72 13.87 18.79 0.90
CA VAL A 72 15.01 17.86 1.07
C VAL A 72 14.57 16.55 1.72
N THR A 73 13.68 16.61 2.71
CA THR A 73 13.13 15.43 3.38
C THR A 73 12.35 14.56 2.40
N LEU A 74 11.51 15.17 1.56
CA LEU A 74 10.73 14.48 0.54
C LEU A 74 11.61 13.85 -0.55
N ILE A 75 12.67 14.55 -0.99
CA ILE A 75 13.65 14.02 -1.94
C ILE A 75 14.37 12.80 -1.35
N ASN A 76 14.84 12.91 -0.10
CA ASN A 76 15.50 11.80 0.58
C ASN A 76 14.54 10.61 0.74
N TYR A 77 13.27 10.87 1.02
CA TYR A 77 12.25 9.83 1.11
C TYR A 77 12.01 9.14 -0.25
N ARG A 78 11.92 9.90 -1.35
CA ARG A 78 11.84 9.34 -2.70
C ARG A 78 13.08 8.50 -3.02
N ASN A 79 14.28 8.97 -2.71
CA ASN A 79 15.52 8.24 -2.96
C ASN A 79 15.59 6.95 -2.14
N ALA A 80 15.17 6.99 -0.88
CA ALA A 80 15.02 5.82 -0.04
C ALA A 80 14.12 4.76 -0.69
N ILE A 81 12.96 5.16 -1.25
CA ILE A 81 12.09 4.25 -1.98
C ILE A 81 12.75 3.74 -3.27
N GLY A 82 13.40 4.62 -4.03
CA GLY A 82 14.04 4.29 -5.31
C GLY A 82 15.20 3.31 -5.17
N HIS A 83 15.92 3.32 -4.04
CA HIS A 83 16.98 2.36 -3.75
C HIS A 83 16.46 0.98 -3.29
N GLU A 84 15.21 0.92 -2.80
CA GLU A 84 14.62 -0.30 -2.26
C GLU A 84 13.27 -0.61 -2.95
N PRO A 85 13.21 -0.69 -4.29
CA PRO A 85 11.94 -0.84 -5.02
C PRO A 85 11.27 -2.18 -4.71
N HIS A 86 12.04 -3.21 -4.36
CA HIS A 86 11.52 -4.51 -3.92
C HIS A 86 10.64 -4.40 -2.67
N GLN A 87 10.86 -3.41 -1.80
CA GLN A 87 10.01 -3.18 -0.63
C GLN A 87 8.59 -2.71 -1.00
N LEU A 88 8.38 -2.23 -2.24
CA LEU A 88 7.06 -1.82 -2.72
C LEU A 88 6.14 -3.00 -3.06
N THR A 89 6.73 -4.15 -3.39
CA THR A 89 6.01 -5.29 -3.96
C THR A 89 6.20 -6.57 -3.19
N VAL A 90 7.11 -6.60 -2.20
CA VAL A 90 7.44 -7.81 -1.44
C VAL A 90 6.21 -8.41 -0.78
N ASP A 91 5.25 -7.58 -0.34
CA ASP A 91 4.01 -7.99 0.33
C ASP A 91 2.94 -8.59 -0.60
N VAL A 92 3.07 -8.42 -1.92
CA VAL A 92 2.08 -8.87 -2.91
C VAL A 92 2.45 -10.21 -3.57
N GLY A 93 3.68 -10.69 -3.38
CA GLY A 93 4.21 -11.88 -4.05
C GLY A 93 4.15 -13.19 -3.26
N SER A 94 4.59 -14.28 -3.90
CA SER A 94 4.76 -15.62 -3.28
C SER A 94 5.72 -15.63 -2.09
N TYR A 95 6.54 -14.59 -1.94
CA TYR A 95 7.48 -14.39 -0.86
C TYR A 95 7.04 -13.30 0.13
N SER A 96 5.74 -13.02 0.24
CA SER A 96 5.17 -12.03 1.16
C SER A 96 5.54 -12.24 2.63
N GLU A 97 5.83 -13.46 3.03
CA GLU A 97 6.34 -13.76 4.38
C GLU A 97 7.72 -13.14 4.66
N LEU A 98 8.54 -12.88 3.63
CA LEU A 98 9.82 -12.17 3.78
C LEU A 98 9.64 -10.70 4.20
N ALA A 99 8.46 -10.13 3.94
CA ALA A 99 8.12 -8.79 4.42
C ALA A 99 8.06 -8.72 5.96
N LYS A 100 7.78 -9.85 6.65
CA LYS A 100 7.66 -9.93 8.11
C LYS A 100 9.02 -10.13 8.80
N THR A 101 9.97 -10.79 8.13
CA THR A 101 11.33 -11.06 8.64
C THR A 101 12.36 -10.00 8.24
N GLY A 102 12.04 -9.15 7.26
CA GLY A 102 12.90 -8.05 6.84
C GLY A 102 13.16 -7.03 7.96
N LYS A 103 14.43 -6.89 8.38
CA LYS A 103 14.88 -5.94 9.43
C LYS A 103 14.57 -4.47 9.17
N ASN A 104 14.10 -4.09 7.99
CA ASN A 104 13.88 -2.71 7.58
C ASN A 104 12.58 -2.55 6.75
N SER A 105 11.44 -3.03 7.25
CA SER A 105 10.17 -2.52 6.71
C SER A 105 10.05 -1.05 7.14
N ARG A 106 10.62 -0.12 6.36
CA ARG A 106 10.41 1.31 6.57
C ARG A 106 8.91 1.54 6.67
N ARG A 107 8.42 1.89 7.87
CA ARG A 107 7.00 2.19 8.05
C ARG A 107 6.66 3.31 7.09
N TYR A 108 5.69 3.04 6.22
CA TYR A 108 5.20 4.04 5.29
C TYR A 108 4.58 5.19 6.10
N ASP A 109 5.10 6.41 5.93
CA ASP A 109 4.50 7.59 6.52
C ASP A 109 3.32 8.01 5.64
N HIS A 110 2.12 7.79 6.17
CA HIS A 110 0.86 8.09 5.50
C HIS A 110 0.67 9.59 5.18
N THR A 111 1.40 10.47 5.86
CA THR A 111 1.30 11.93 5.68
C THR A 111 2.18 12.46 4.55
N ILE A 112 3.18 11.68 4.08
CA ILE A 112 4.16 12.16 3.10
C ILE A 112 3.53 12.54 1.77
N LEU A 113 2.50 11.82 1.35
CA LEU A 113 1.81 12.11 0.09
C LEU A 113 1.19 13.51 0.12
N GLU A 114 0.45 13.82 1.19
CA GLU A 114 -0.19 15.13 1.37
C GLU A 114 0.85 16.25 1.49
N ARG A 115 1.96 15.99 2.19
CA ARG A 115 3.07 16.94 2.32
C ARG A 115 3.73 17.23 0.97
N ALA A 116 3.95 16.19 0.16
CA ALA A 116 4.50 16.32 -1.18
C ALA A 116 3.58 17.13 -2.11
N GLN A 117 2.27 16.86 -2.08
CA GLN A 117 1.28 17.64 -2.85
C GLN A 117 1.27 19.11 -2.44
N LYS A 118 1.22 19.41 -1.13
CA LYS A 118 1.23 20.80 -0.62
C LYS A 118 2.47 21.58 -1.06
N ILE A 119 3.65 20.96 -0.99
CA ILE A 119 4.89 21.60 -1.44
C ILE A 119 4.87 21.83 -2.95
N ARG A 120 4.43 20.83 -3.72
CA ARG A 120 4.35 20.91 -5.17
C ARG A 120 3.44 22.05 -5.60
N ASP A 121 2.22 22.11 -5.09
CA ASP A 121 1.24 23.14 -5.45
C ASP A 121 1.77 24.55 -5.14
N LYS A 122 2.43 24.70 -3.99
CA LYS A 122 3.05 25.98 -3.62
C LYS A 122 4.19 26.35 -4.57
N ILE A 123 5.10 25.42 -4.86
CA ILE A 123 6.24 25.68 -5.75
C ILE A 123 5.74 26.03 -7.15
N HIS A 124 4.80 25.29 -7.73
CA HIS A 124 4.23 25.67 -9.04
C HIS A 124 3.67 27.08 -9.04
N LYS A 125 2.90 27.44 -7.99
CA LYS A 125 2.28 28.75 -7.88
C LYS A 125 3.29 29.88 -7.73
N GLU A 126 4.32 29.71 -6.91
CA GLU A 126 5.31 30.76 -6.65
C GLU A 126 6.37 30.85 -7.74
N VAL A 127 6.79 29.72 -8.32
CA VAL A 127 7.70 29.69 -9.49
C VAL A 127 7.03 30.36 -10.67
N GLY A 128 5.75 30.09 -10.94
CA GLY A 128 5.03 30.71 -12.06
C GLY A 128 4.87 32.23 -11.97
N LYS A 129 5.19 32.85 -10.83
CA LYS A 129 5.22 34.32 -10.69
C LYS A 129 6.60 34.92 -10.98
N LYS A 130 7.68 34.15 -10.82
CA LYS A 130 9.06 34.66 -10.77
C LYS A 130 9.96 34.09 -11.87
N PHE A 131 9.62 32.93 -12.41
CA PHE A 131 10.40 32.20 -13.40
C PHE A 131 9.59 32.01 -14.67
N ILE A 132 10.31 31.79 -15.75
CA ILE A 132 9.73 31.38 -17.03
C ILE A 132 9.51 29.87 -16.99
N ILE A 133 8.27 29.47 -17.25
CA ILE A 133 7.88 28.07 -17.26
C ILE A 133 7.93 27.56 -18.69
N HIS A 134 8.69 26.49 -18.93
CA HIS A 134 8.54 25.70 -20.14
C HIS A 134 7.23 24.92 -20.09
N LEU A 135 6.36 25.15 -21.08
CA LEU A 135 5.20 24.31 -21.32
C LEU A 135 5.68 23.03 -22.01
N ASP A 136 5.77 21.95 -21.23
CA ASP A 136 6.05 20.61 -21.75
C ASP A 136 4.79 19.72 -21.62
N PHE A 137 4.59 18.85 -22.61
CA PHE A 137 3.55 17.82 -22.60
C PHE A 137 3.74 16.80 -21.48
N ASP A 138 4.94 16.71 -20.92
CA ASP A 138 5.24 15.94 -19.71
C ASP A 138 4.25 16.24 -18.57
N CYS A 139 3.79 17.49 -18.42
CA CYS A 139 2.79 17.88 -17.42
C CYS A 139 1.42 17.23 -17.68
N LEU A 140 1.02 17.11 -18.95
CA LEU A 140 -0.24 16.43 -19.32
C LEU A 140 -0.15 14.92 -19.14
N MET A 141 1.00 14.32 -19.49
CA MET A 141 1.26 12.90 -19.22
C MET A 141 1.23 12.62 -17.71
N PHE A 142 1.80 13.53 -16.92
CA PHE A 142 1.77 13.48 -15.48
C PHE A 142 0.35 13.51 -14.93
N GLU A 143 -0.46 14.49 -15.34
CA GLU A 143 -1.84 14.63 -14.88
C GLU A 143 -2.69 13.41 -15.23
N ALA A 144 -2.49 12.84 -16.42
CA ALA A 144 -3.16 11.62 -16.85
C ALA A 144 -2.78 10.41 -15.98
N ALA A 145 -1.49 10.24 -15.69
CA ALA A 145 -1.00 9.17 -14.81
C ALA A 145 -1.51 9.35 -13.37
N GLU A 146 -1.46 10.57 -12.84
CA GLU A 146 -1.97 10.93 -11.51
C GLU A 146 -3.46 10.58 -11.37
N LYS A 147 -4.30 11.02 -12.33
CA LYS A 147 -5.74 10.69 -12.35
C LYS A 147 -5.96 9.18 -12.35
N THR A 148 -5.19 8.45 -13.15
CA THR A 148 -5.29 6.98 -13.22
C THR A 148 -4.95 6.34 -11.88
N TYR A 149 -3.85 6.72 -11.25
CA TYR A 149 -3.45 6.18 -9.95
C TYR A 149 -4.45 6.52 -8.84
N LEU A 150 -4.96 7.76 -8.79
CA LEU A 150 -5.95 8.16 -7.80
C LEU A 150 -7.27 7.40 -7.96
N LEU A 151 -7.73 7.20 -9.20
CA LEU A 151 -8.90 6.38 -9.49
C LEU A 151 -8.71 4.94 -9.03
N GLU A 152 -7.55 4.36 -9.28
CA GLU A 152 -7.25 2.98 -8.89
C GLU A 152 -7.17 2.84 -7.36
N ILE A 153 -6.52 3.78 -6.66
CA ILE A 153 -6.51 3.82 -5.19
C ILE A 153 -7.94 3.90 -4.64
N LYS A 154 -8.80 4.74 -5.24
CA LYS A 154 -10.21 4.86 -4.85
C LYS A 154 -10.98 3.55 -5.05
N ARG A 155 -10.74 2.86 -6.18
CA ARG A 155 -11.33 1.54 -6.47
C ARG A 155 -10.87 0.49 -5.46
N LEU A 156 -9.57 0.42 -5.18
CA LEU A 156 -8.99 -0.48 -4.19
C LEU A 156 -9.57 -0.23 -2.79
N LYS A 157 -9.66 1.03 -2.35
CA LYS A 157 -10.28 1.39 -1.07
C LYS A 157 -11.74 0.94 -0.99
N LYS A 158 -12.51 1.11 -2.08
CA LYS A 158 -13.90 0.63 -2.16
C LYS A 158 -13.98 -0.91 -2.12
N LYS A 159 -13.06 -1.60 -2.79
CA LYS A 159 -12.99 -3.07 -2.80
C LYS A 159 -12.64 -3.61 -1.41
N ILE A 160 -11.62 -3.06 -0.77
CA ILE A 160 -11.18 -3.44 0.59
C ILE A 160 -12.31 -3.22 1.59
N SER A 161 -12.91 -2.02 1.62
CA SER A 161 -14.02 -1.72 2.54
C SER A 161 -15.21 -2.64 2.33
N LYS A 162 -15.58 -2.93 1.07
CA LYS A 162 -16.63 -3.92 0.76
C LYS A 162 -16.26 -5.32 1.26
N GLN A 163 -15.03 -5.77 1.05
CA GLN A 163 -14.56 -7.07 1.52
C GLN A 163 -14.56 -7.15 3.05
N ILE A 164 -14.09 -6.13 3.75
CA ILE A 164 -14.12 -6.04 5.22
C ILE A 164 -15.56 -6.14 5.73
N LYS A 165 -16.48 -5.37 5.12
CA LYS A 165 -17.91 -5.42 5.48
C LYS A 165 -18.48 -6.83 5.29
N GLN A 166 -18.27 -7.44 4.12
CA GLN A 166 -18.70 -8.81 3.84
C GLN A 166 -18.08 -9.82 4.81
N HIS A 167 -16.81 -9.64 5.20
CA HIS A 167 -16.17 -10.53 6.14
C HIS A 167 -16.76 -10.40 7.54
N LYS A 168 -17.01 -9.17 7.99
CA LYS A 168 -17.65 -8.89 9.27
C LYS A 168 -19.06 -9.49 9.32
N GLU A 169 -19.88 -9.24 8.31
CA GLU A 169 -21.22 -9.84 8.18
C GLU A 169 -21.15 -11.38 8.25
N ARG A 170 -20.23 -12.01 7.52
CA ARG A 170 -20.05 -13.47 7.59
C ARG A 170 -19.67 -13.96 8.98
N VAL A 171 -18.77 -13.26 9.69
CA VAL A 171 -18.37 -13.61 11.06
C VAL A 171 -19.56 -13.46 12.00
N ASP A 172 -20.28 -12.34 11.92
CA ASP A 172 -21.44 -12.06 12.77
C ASP A 172 -22.54 -13.10 12.57
N THR A 173 -22.90 -13.42 11.32
CA THR A 173 -23.87 -14.50 11.00
C THR A 173 -23.38 -15.86 11.49
N THR A 174 -22.10 -16.18 11.34
CA THR A 174 -21.55 -17.46 11.81
C THR A 174 -21.63 -17.56 13.33
N ASN A 175 -21.31 -16.48 14.05
CA ASN A 175 -21.39 -16.43 15.50
C ASN A 175 -22.84 -16.58 15.99
N GLN A 176 -23.81 -15.93 15.33
CA GLN A 176 -25.23 -16.09 15.62
C GLN A 176 -25.68 -17.55 15.44
N ILE A 177 -25.26 -18.20 14.35
CA ILE A 177 -25.57 -19.61 14.10
C ILE A 177 -24.96 -20.50 15.19
N ILE A 178 -23.71 -20.26 15.58
CA ILE A 178 -23.07 -20.99 16.68
C ILE A 178 -23.85 -20.81 17.99
N GLN A 179 -24.29 -19.60 18.29
CA GLN A 179 -25.07 -19.30 19.50
C GLN A 179 -26.47 -19.92 19.48
N SER A 180 -27.07 -20.13 18.31
CA SER A 180 -28.38 -20.77 18.17
C SER A 180 -28.34 -22.30 18.30
N ILE A 181 -27.15 -22.92 18.31
CA ILE A 181 -27.04 -24.38 18.51
C ILE A 181 -27.54 -24.70 19.94
N PRO A 182 -28.49 -25.65 20.09
CA PRO A 182 -28.98 -26.04 21.42
C PRO A 182 -27.83 -26.49 22.32
N LYS A 183 -27.83 -26.04 23.58
CA LYS A 183 -26.79 -26.39 24.56
C LYS A 183 -26.66 -27.90 24.74
N ASP A 184 -27.77 -28.62 24.76
CA ASP A 184 -27.77 -30.08 24.88
C ASP A 184 -27.01 -30.76 23.73
N VAL A 185 -27.17 -30.27 22.51
CA VAL A 185 -26.42 -30.78 21.34
C VAL A 185 -24.95 -30.39 21.44
N PHE A 186 -24.66 -29.17 21.88
CA PHE A 186 -23.29 -28.70 22.06
C PHE A 186 -22.53 -29.51 23.11
N ASP A 187 -23.15 -29.77 24.26
CA ASP A 187 -22.59 -30.50 25.39
C ASP A 187 -22.47 -32.00 25.10
N ALA A 188 -23.39 -32.58 24.32
CA ALA A 188 -23.29 -33.96 23.87
C ALA A 188 -22.21 -34.14 22.79
N ALA A 189 -22.18 -33.24 21.80
CA ALA A 189 -21.23 -33.31 20.69
C ALA A 189 -19.79 -33.04 21.17
N GLN A 190 -19.60 -32.15 22.15
CA GLN A 190 -18.31 -31.70 22.66
C GLN A 190 -17.34 -31.32 21.52
N PRO A 191 -17.62 -30.24 20.77
CA PRO A 191 -16.77 -29.85 19.65
C PRO A 191 -15.31 -29.66 20.09
N TYR A 192 -14.37 -30.05 19.22
CA TYR A 192 -12.92 -29.98 19.47
C TYR A 192 -12.37 -30.88 20.61
N HIS A 193 -13.15 -31.83 21.13
CA HIS A 193 -12.62 -32.78 22.10
C HIS A 193 -11.52 -33.68 21.48
N PRO A 194 -10.37 -33.93 22.14
CA PRO A 194 -9.26 -34.72 21.58
C PRO A 194 -9.65 -36.10 21.05
N ARG A 195 -10.65 -36.76 21.67
CA ARG A 195 -11.23 -38.06 21.24
C ARG A 195 -11.78 -38.07 19.80
N HIS A 196 -12.11 -36.90 19.27
CA HIS A 196 -12.66 -36.72 17.92
C HIS A 196 -11.58 -36.78 16.83
N TYR A 197 -10.31 -36.82 17.22
CA TYR A 197 -9.16 -36.81 16.32
C TYR A 197 -8.30 -38.05 16.52
N LYS A 198 -7.89 -38.64 15.40
CA LYS A 198 -6.83 -39.66 15.37
C LYS A 198 -5.47 -38.98 15.55
N ARG A 199 -4.43 -39.77 15.85
CA ARG A 199 -3.04 -39.26 15.97
C ARG A 199 -2.53 -38.51 14.73
N ASN A 200 -3.09 -38.81 13.55
CA ASN A 200 -2.77 -38.15 12.28
C ASN A 200 -3.60 -36.88 11.99
N GLY A 201 -4.43 -36.42 12.94
CA GLY A 201 -5.28 -35.23 12.80
C GLY A 201 -6.58 -35.43 12.00
N THR A 202 -6.85 -36.65 11.51
CA THR A 202 -8.14 -36.97 10.86
C THR A 202 -9.23 -37.27 11.88
N LEU A 203 -10.49 -37.10 11.49
CA LEU A 203 -11.62 -37.36 12.39
C LEU A 203 -11.78 -38.87 12.68
N THR A 204 -12.08 -39.19 13.93
CA THR A 204 -12.59 -40.52 14.34
C THR A 204 -14.07 -40.66 13.98
N GLU A 205 -14.64 -41.86 14.11
CA GLU A 205 -16.09 -42.07 13.99
C GLU A 205 -16.87 -41.19 14.97
N SER A 206 -16.35 -41.02 16.20
CA SER A 206 -16.91 -40.09 17.18
C SER A 206 -16.87 -38.64 16.69
N GLY A 207 -15.76 -38.19 16.10
CA GLY A 207 -15.65 -36.84 15.53
C GLY A 207 -16.55 -36.60 14.32
N VAL A 208 -16.75 -37.65 13.51
CA VAL A 208 -17.73 -37.69 12.42
C VAL A 208 -19.15 -37.53 12.95
N ASN A 209 -19.53 -38.27 14.00
CA ASN A 209 -20.85 -38.18 14.61
C ASN A 209 -21.09 -36.80 15.20
N CYS A 210 -20.07 -36.21 15.85
CA CYS A 210 -20.11 -34.82 16.31
C CYS A 210 -20.40 -33.84 15.16
N VAL A 211 -19.72 -33.97 14.01
CA VAL A 211 -19.95 -33.12 12.84
C VAL A 211 -21.39 -33.25 12.32
N ASN A 212 -21.93 -34.47 12.25
CA ASN A 212 -23.30 -34.70 11.81
C ASN A 212 -24.34 -34.14 12.79
N GLN A 213 -24.11 -34.25 14.10
CA GLN A 213 -24.95 -33.64 15.12
C GLN A 213 -24.99 -32.12 15.01
N LEU A 214 -23.83 -31.49 14.78
CA LEU A 214 -23.76 -30.04 14.55
C LEU A 214 -24.51 -29.62 13.28
N PHE A 215 -24.38 -30.37 12.19
CA PHE A 215 -25.15 -30.09 10.97
C PHE A 215 -26.66 -30.31 11.14
N ALA A 216 -27.06 -31.36 11.87
CA ALA A 216 -28.46 -31.60 12.21
C ALA A 216 -29.06 -30.47 13.06
N ALA A 217 -28.25 -29.84 13.92
CA ALA A 217 -28.62 -28.65 14.67
C ALA A 217 -28.57 -27.33 13.85
N GLY A 218 -28.38 -27.39 12.54
CA GLY A 218 -28.41 -26.24 11.65
C GLY A 218 -27.09 -25.48 11.53
N ALA A 219 -25.97 -26.03 12.05
CA ALA A 219 -24.67 -25.39 11.88
C ALA A 219 -24.27 -25.31 10.40
N THR A 220 -23.62 -24.22 10.00
CA THR A 220 -23.06 -24.10 8.64
C THR A 220 -21.70 -24.79 8.53
N PRO A 221 -21.22 -25.12 7.32
CA PRO A 221 -19.87 -25.66 7.13
C PRO A 221 -18.78 -24.77 7.74
N LEU A 222 -18.96 -23.45 7.72
CA LEU A 222 -18.02 -22.51 8.32
C LEU A 222 -18.04 -22.57 9.85
N ALA A 223 -19.23 -22.64 10.46
CA ALA A 223 -19.38 -22.82 11.90
C ALA A 223 -18.75 -24.14 12.38
N VAL A 224 -19.02 -25.25 11.69
CA VAL A 224 -18.43 -26.55 12.02
C VAL A 224 -16.92 -26.55 11.84
N ALA A 225 -16.39 -25.94 10.77
CA ALA A 225 -14.95 -25.81 10.57
C ALA A 225 -14.28 -25.06 11.73
N HIS A 226 -14.93 -23.99 12.22
CA HIS A 226 -14.45 -23.20 13.33
C HIS A 226 -14.51 -23.97 14.68
N LEU A 227 -15.65 -24.60 14.97
CA LEU A 227 -15.89 -25.36 16.19
C LEU A 227 -15.02 -26.61 16.28
N MET A 228 -14.85 -27.34 15.18
CA MET A 228 -14.05 -28.57 15.11
C MET A 228 -12.58 -28.32 14.70
N LYS A 229 -12.13 -27.07 14.55
CA LYS A 229 -10.75 -26.75 14.12
C LYS A 229 -10.27 -27.56 12.90
N ILE A 230 -11.16 -27.81 11.95
CA ILE A 230 -10.85 -28.51 10.69
C ILE A 230 -10.84 -27.52 9.52
N SER A 231 -10.23 -27.91 8.41
CA SER A 231 -10.26 -27.08 7.20
C SER A 231 -11.71 -26.87 6.70
N LEU A 232 -11.98 -25.68 6.17
CA LEU A 232 -13.30 -25.37 5.57
C LEU A 232 -13.64 -26.33 4.42
N ASN A 233 -12.64 -26.76 3.66
CA ASN A 233 -12.84 -27.72 2.57
C ASN A 233 -13.28 -29.08 3.09
N SER A 234 -12.67 -29.56 4.19
CA SER A 234 -13.10 -30.80 4.84
C SER A 234 -14.53 -30.68 5.36
N SER A 235 -14.87 -29.58 6.02
CA SER A 235 -16.24 -29.34 6.52
C SER A 235 -17.28 -29.28 5.40
N LYS A 236 -16.97 -28.62 4.27
CA LYS A 236 -17.85 -28.60 3.08
C LYS A 236 -18.08 -30.00 2.51
N LYS A 237 -17.04 -30.83 2.42
CA LYS A 237 -17.15 -32.23 1.98
C LYS A 237 -18.07 -33.03 2.91
N TRP A 238 -17.92 -32.84 4.22
CA TRP A 238 -18.80 -33.50 5.20
C TRP A 238 -20.24 -33.03 5.11
N HIS A 239 -20.47 -31.73 4.95
CA HIS A 239 -21.81 -31.17 4.77
C HIS A 239 -22.49 -31.71 3.49
N LEU A 240 -21.74 -31.90 2.40
CA LEU A 240 -22.27 -32.52 1.19
C LEU A 240 -22.69 -33.97 1.45
N LYS A 241 -21.84 -34.76 2.13
CA LYS A 241 -22.14 -36.15 2.49
C LYS A 241 -23.37 -36.26 3.40
N PHE A 242 -23.44 -35.40 4.42
CA PHE A 242 -24.60 -35.27 5.31
C PHE A 242 -25.89 -34.97 4.54
N ARG A 243 -25.85 -34.01 3.60
CA ARG A 243 -27.02 -33.68 2.76
C ARG A 243 -27.45 -34.80 1.81
N LEU A 244 -26.50 -35.59 1.33
CA LEU A 244 -26.78 -36.72 0.42
C LEU A 244 -27.26 -37.97 1.17
N GLY A 245 -27.37 -37.91 2.51
CA GLY A 245 -27.79 -39.05 3.33
C GLY A 245 -26.88 -40.26 3.17
N GLN A 246 -25.64 -40.07 2.71
CA GLN A 246 -24.72 -41.19 2.53
C GLN A 246 -24.33 -41.70 3.93
N PRO A 247 -24.70 -42.95 4.27
CA PRO A 247 -24.22 -43.55 5.49
C PRO A 247 -22.70 -43.72 5.41
N TYR A 248 -22.08 -43.71 6.60
CA TYR A 248 -20.71 -44.14 6.78
C TYR A 248 -20.61 -45.64 6.59
#